data_AF-A0A0L7QWW3-F1
#
_entry.id   AF-A0A0L7QWW3-F1
#
_cell.length_a   1.000
_cell.length_b   1.000
_cell.length_c   1.000
_cell.angle_alpha   90.00
_cell.angle_beta   90.00
_cell.angle_gamma   90.00
#
_symmetry.space_group_name_H-M   'P 1'
#
loop_
_entity.id
_entity.type
_entity.pdbx_description
1 polymer ?
#
loop_
_entity_poly.entity_id
_entity_poly.type
_entity_poly.pdbx_seq_one_letter_code
_entity_poly.pdbx_strand_id
1 'polypeptide(L)'
;MYEHELSESRKLLDETARERAKLEIDTKRLWDNNEELKSKLDKKSVDLQVTERNLLLYETRYNDLQTQFNQSQAERKKLAERERELEQEVEKLKALLEDTRKHLGEETLQRVVLENSIQSLREDLSFKDQVYQQELTETRSKRQIEISEIDGRLAEQYEAKLQQSLQELRDQYEAQMRANREEIELLYENKIKNLTAHAQRNSGAASLAVEELRQTRSRNDTLNQKINELEATNNALNARIRDLENQRENEKARHTESLTSLEAELTRIRDEMAQQLQEYQDLMDIKVALDLEIAAYRKLLESEEARLNITPAQSSSSVASGRSTPSRHTPLRGGKRKRTMLEESEERSSTDYSVSGTSRGDVEITEADPQGRFVKLTNKGNKEIGLSGWQIIRKAGSLETVFKFHRTVKLDAGATVMVWSADIGASHEPPSNIVMKGQKWFTADTMTTTLLNNDGEEMATSECKRQQLSTSLSRHRENLGFRPSEELHHQQVRYKNLNITQKQK
;
A
#
# COMPACT_ATOMS: atom_id res chain seq x y z
N MET A 1 -7.64 -118.62 -213.75
CA MET A 1 -8.36 -117.35 -213.49
C MET A 1 -9.20 -117.48 -212.22
N TYR A 2 -10.45 -117.93 -212.28
CA TYR A 2 -11.42 -117.83 -211.17
C TYR A 2 -11.02 -118.38 -209.78
N GLU A 3 -10.16 -119.40 -209.66
CA GLU A 3 -9.69 -119.86 -208.33
C GLU A 3 -8.79 -118.84 -207.62
N HIS A 4 -8.06 -117.99 -208.36
CA HIS A 4 -7.10 -117.05 -207.77
C HIS A 4 -7.81 -115.91 -207.03
N GLU A 5 -8.78 -115.28 -207.71
CA GLU A 5 -9.64 -114.22 -207.17
C GLU A 5 -10.42 -114.68 -205.92
N LEU A 6 -10.81 -115.97 -205.89
CA LEU A 6 -11.53 -116.58 -204.78
C LEU A 6 -10.60 -116.90 -203.58
N SER A 7 -9.33 -117.21 -203.84
CA SER A 7 -8.29 -117.30 -202.79
C SER A 7 -7.94 -115.91 -202.22
N GLU A 8 -7.83 -114.91 -203.08
CA GLU A 8 -7.48 -113.53 -202.71
C GLU A 8 -8.61 -112.85 -201.91
N SER A 9 -9.86 -113.05 -202.33
CA SER A 9 -11.05 -112.61 -201.57
C SER A 9 -11.14 -113.24 -200.18
N ARG A 10 -10.75 -114.52 -200.03
CA ARG A 10 -10.69 -115.19 -198.73
C ARG A 10 -9.58 -114.61 -197.85
N LYS A 11 -8.38 -114.38 -198.40
CA LYS A 11 -7.29 -113.71 -197.68
C LYS A 11 -7.72 -112.34 -197.17
N LEU A 12 -8.32 -111.51 -198.02
CA LEU A 12 -8.78 -110.16 -197.64
C LEU A 12 -9.84 -110.21 -196.54
N LEU A 13 -10.72 -111.21 -196.55
CA LEU A 13 -11.71 -111.42 -195.50
C LEU A 13 -11.07 -111.89 -194.17
N ASP A 14 -10.08 -112.78 -194.21
CA ASP A 14 -9.29 -113.19 -193.03
C ASP A 14 -8.39 -112.06 -192.50
N GLU A 15 -7.92 -111.17 -193.37
CA GLU A 15 -7.10 -110.00 -193.04
C GLU A 15 -7.96 -108.94 -192.34
N THR A 16 -9.09 -108.56 -192.95
CA THR A 16 -10.03 -107.60 -192.36
C THR A 16 -10.72 -108.14 -191.11
N ALA A 17 -10.92 -109.46 -191.00
CA ALA A 17 -11.35 -110.09 -189.74
C ALA A 17 -10.28 -109.99 -188.64
N ARG A 18 -8.99 -110.20 -188.97
CA ARG A 18 -7.86 -109.97 -188.04
C ARG A 18 -7.73 -108.51 -187.64
N GLU A 19 -7.84 -107.58 -188.57
CA GLU A 19 -7.81 -106.14 -188.28
C GLU A 19 -8.99 -105.71 -187.41
N ARG A 20 -10.21 -106.17 -187.72
CA ARG A 20 -11.38 -105.94 -186.88
C ARG A 20 -11.20 -106.49 -185.47
N ALA A 21 -10.73 -107.73 -185.33
CA ALA A 21 -10.49 -108.35 -184.02
C ALA A 21 -9.41 -107.59 -183.23
N LYS A 22 -8.32 -107.17 -183.90
CA LYS A 22 -7.28 -106.34 -183.30
C LYS A 22 -7.83 -104.99 -182.85
N LEU A 23 -8.58 -104.28 -183.70
CA LEU A 23 -9.22 -103.01 -183.37
C LEU A 23 -10.23 -103.17 -182.23
N GLU A 24 -10.96 -104.27 -182.14
CA GLU A 24 -11.88 -104.54 -181.02
C GLU A 24 -11.12 -104.79 -179.70
N ILE A 25 -9.98 -105.49 -179.75
CA ILE A 25 -9.08 -105.68 -178.59
C ILE A 25 -8.44 -104.35 -178.18
N ASP A 26 -7.91 -103.57 -179.12
CA ASP A 26 -7.31 -102.26 -178.84
C ASP A 26 -8.37 -101.26 -178.33
N THR A 27 -9.61 -101.31 -178.84
CA THR A 27 -10.73 -100.50 -178.33
C THR A 27 -11.12 -100.90 -176.92
N LYS A 28 -11.23 -102.20 -176.62
CA LYS A 28 -11.48 -102.70 -175.25
C LYS A 28 -10.37 -102.28 -174.30
N ARG A 29 -9.12 -102.50 -174.67
CA ARG A 29 -7.94 -102.08 -173.88
C ARG A 29 -7.89 -100.56 -173.65
N LEU A 30 -8.24 -99.75 -174.65
CA LEU A 30 -8.35 -98.31 -174.49
C LEU A 30 -9.51 -97.92 -173.56
N TRP A 31 -10.63 -98.65 -173.59
CA TRP A 31 -11.77 -98.46 -172.69
C TRP A 31 -11.42 -98.82 -171.25
N ASP A 32 -10.80 -99.99 -171.03
CA ASP A 32 -10.31 -100.46 -169.72
C ASP A 32 -9.28 -99.48 -169.14
N ASN A 33 -8.31 -99.02 -169.95
CA ASN A 33 -7.35 -97.99 -169.56
C ASN A 33 -8.04 -96.66 -169.21
N ASN A 34 -9.09 -96.27 -169.95
CA ASN A 34 -9.84 -95.04 -169.71
C ASN A 34 -10.61 -95.13 -168.38
N GLU A 35 -11.24 -96.27 -168.09
CA GLU A 35 -11.96 -96.52 -166.84
C GLU A 35 -11.01 -96.62 -165.65
N GLU A 36 -9.82 -97.21 -165.81
CA GLU A 36 -8.77 -97.21 -164.78
C GLU A 36 -8.24 -95.78 -164.53
N LEU A 37 -8.10 -94.97 -165.57
CA LEU A 37 -7.71 -93.56 -165.46
C LEU A 37 -8.80 -92.70 -164.80
N LYS A 38 -10.09 -92.93 -165.09
CA LYS A 38 -11.20 -92.31 -164.34
C LYS A 38 -11.13 -92.70 -162.86
N SER A 39 -11.02 -94.00 -162.55
CA SER A 39 -10.93 -94.47 -161.17
C SER A 39 -9.72 -93.88 -160.42
N LYS A 40 -8.61 -93.63 -161.10
CA LYS A 40 -7.44 -92.91 -160.55
C LYS A 40 -7.71 -91.41 -160.38
N LEU A 41 -8.38 -90.77 -161.32
CA LEU A 41 -8.77 -89.36 -161.26
C LEU A 41 -9.78 -89.08 -160.14
N ASP A 42 -10.81 -89.92 -160.00
CA ASP A 42 -11.82 -89.82 -158.95
C ASP A 42 -11.19 -89.96 -157.56
N LYS A 43 -10.32 -90.96 -157.38
CA LYS A 43 -9.52 -91.13 -156.15
C LYS A 43 -8.67 -89.89 -155.87
N LYS A 44 -8.02 -89.31 -156.88
CA LYS A 44 -7.20 -88.09 -156.72
C LYS A 44 -8.04 -86.83 -156.47
N SER A 45 -9.27 -86.76 -156.97
CA SER A 45 -10.24 -85.71 -156.65
C SER A 45 -10.68 -85.78 -155.19
N VAL A 46 -10.95 -86.99 -154.68
CA VAL A 46 -11.28 -87.21 -153.26
C VAL A 46 -10.07 -86.93 -152.36
N ASP A 47 -8.88 -87.43 -152.72
CA ASP A 47 -7.63 -87.11 -152.00
C ASP A 47 -7.43 -85.58 -151.90
N LEU A 48 -7.59 -84.87 -153.01
CA LEU A 48 -7.45 -83.42 -153.09
C LEU A 48 -8.43 -82.72 -152.14
N GLN A 49 -9.73 -83.02 -152.21
CA GLN A 49 -10.76 -82.43 -151.34
C GLN A 49 -10.52 -82.72 -149.85
N VAL A 50 -9.91 -83.85 -149.50
CA VAL A 50 -9.48 -84.14 -148.12
C VAL A 50 -8.27 -83.29 -147.73
N THR A 51 -7.28 -83.14 -148.60
CA THR A 51 -6.13 -82.25 -148.33
C THR A 51 -6.51 -80.78 -148.23
N GLU A 52 -7.45 -80.29 -149.05
CA GLU A 52 -7.98 -78.92 -149.00
C GLU A 52 -8.72 -78.64 -147.69
N ARG A 53 -9.60 -79.58 -147.25
CA ARG A 53 -10.25 -79.48 -145.94
C ARG A 53 -9.26 -79.49 -144.77
N ASN A 54 -8.24 -80.33 -144.85
CA ASN A 54 -7.20 -80.40 -143.82
C ASN A 54 -6.36 -79.11 -143.80
N LEU A 55 -6.01 -78.55 -144.96
CA LEU A 55 -5.30 -77.28 -145.07
C LEU A 55 -6.09 -76.15 -144.40
N LEU A 56 -7.38 -75.98 -144.75
CA LEU A 56 -8.25 -74.97 -144.15
C LEU A 56 -8.39 -75.13 -142.62
N LEU A 57 -8.45 -76.37 -142.13
CA LEU A 57 -8.47 -76.66 -140.69
C LEU A 57 -7.14 -76.27 -140.00
N TYR A 58 -6.00 -76.54 -140.64
CA TYR A 58 -4.68 -76.15 -140.12
C TYR A 58 -4.46 -74.64 -140.19
N GLU A 59 -4.91 -73.95 -141.24
CA GLU A 59 -4.90 -72.49 -141.34
C GLU A 59 -5.76 -71.84 -140.25
N THR A 60 -6.98 -72.33 -140.04
CA THR A 60 -7.87 -71.85 -138.97
C THR A 60 -7.20 -72.02 -137.60
N ARG A 61 -6.69 -73.22 -137.31
CA ARG A 61 -5.99 -73.52 -136.06
C ARG A 61 -4.70 -72.71 -135.87
N TYR A 62 -3.98 -72.41 -136.96
CA TYR A 62 -2.81 -71.54 -136.94
C TYR A 62 -3.20 -70.11 -136.58
N ASN A 63 -4.27 -69.56 -137.18
CA ASN A 63 -4.78 -68.23 -136.88
C ASN A 63 -5.29 -68.11 -135.43
N ASP A 64 -6.01 -69.13 -134.92
CA ASP A 64 -6.45 -69.19 -133.53
C ASP A 64 -5.25 -69.22 -132.57
N LEU A 65 -4.24 -70.05 -132.83
CA LEU A 65 -3.04 -70.13 -132.00
C LEU A 65 -2.19 -68.85 -132.08
N GLN A 66 -2.13 -68.20 -133.25
CA GLN A 66 -1.42 -66.94 -133.46
C GLN A 66 -2.11 -65.76 -132.74
N THR A 67 -3.45 -65.73 -132.71
CA THR A 67 -4.18 -64.72 -131.94
C THR A 67 -4.05 -64.94 -130.44
N GLN A 68 -4.14 -66.19 -129.95
CA GLN A 68 -3.87 -66.52 -128.54
C GLN A 68 -2.43 -66.15 -128.14
N PHE A 69 -1.43 -66.48 -128.94
CA PHE A 69 -0.03 -66.10 -128.69
C PHE A 69 0.14 -64.57 -128.63
N ASN A 70 -0.51 -63.83 -129.53
CA ASN A 70 -0.47 -62.36 -129.52
C ASN A 70 -1.16 -61.76 -128.29
N GLN A 71 -2.27 -62.36 -127.83
CA GLN A 71 -2.95 -61.98 -126.59
C GLN A 71 -2.05 -62.23 -125.36
N SER A 72 -1.51 -63.45 -125.20
CA SER A 72 -0.61 -63.78 -124.09
C SER A 72 0.67 -62.94 -124.09
N GLN A 73 1.21 -62.58 -125.26
CA GLN A 73 2.34 -61.63 -125.37
C GLN A 73 1.95 -60.21 -124.91
N ALA A 74 0.74 -59.75 -125.21
CA ALA A 74 0.25 -58.45 -124.76
C ALA A 74 -0.04 -58.42 -123.25
N GLU A 75 -0.61 -59.49 -122.69
CA GLU A 75 -0.82 -59.64 -121.25
C GLU A 75 0.50 -59.74 -120.49
N ARG A 76 1.46 -60.54 -120.98
CA ARG A 76 2.81 -60.63 -120.39
C ARG A 76 3.52 -59.27 -120.36
N LYS A 77 3.34 -58.42 -121.38
CA LYS A 77 3.88 -57.05 -121.37
C LYS A 77 3.22 -56.19 -120.30
N LYS A 78 1.88 -56.14 -120.24
CA LYS A 78 1.13 -55.39 -119.21
C LYS A 78 1.48 -55.83 -117.79
N LEU A 79 1.66 -57.13 -117.57
CA LEU A 79 2.07 -57.67 -116.27
C LEU A 79 3.50 -57.27 -115.91
N ALA A 80 4.46 -57.35 -116.84
CA ALA A 80 5.83 -56.90 -116.61
C ALA A 80 5.95 -55.38 -116.42
N GLU A 81 5.13 -54.59 -117.12
CA GLU A 81 5.00 -53.14 -116.91
C GLU A 81 4.50 -52.85 -115.48
N ARG A 82 3.47 -53.56 -115.02
CA ARG A 82 2.90 -53.39 -113.67
C ARG A 82 3.77 -53.97 -112.55
N GLU A 83 4.51 -55.03 -112.82
CA GLU A 83 5.55 -55.55 -111.92
C GLU A 83 6.62 -54.46 -111.69
N ARG A 84 7.12 -53.85 -112.77
CA ARG A 84 8.05 -52.72 -112.74
C ARG A 84 7.49 -51.46 -112.07
N GLU A 85 6.18 -51.19 -112.16
CA GLU A 85 5.52 -50.13 -111.38
C GLU A 85 5.56 -50.44 -109.87
N LEU A 86 5.21 -51.68 -109.49
CA LEU A 86 5.17 -52.13 -108.10
C LEU A 86 6.57 -52.22 -107.48
N GLU A 87 7.59 -52.64 -108.23
CA GLU A 87 9.00 -52.60 -107.80
C GLU A 87 9.44 -51.17 -107.45
N GLN A 88 9.12 -50.19 -108.31
CA GLN A 88 9.46 -48.79 -108.07
C GLN A 88 8.71 -48.22 -106.86
N GLU A 89 7.44 -48.59 -106.65
CA GLU A 89 6.68 -48.13 -105.50
C GLU A 89 7.17 -48.77 -104.20
N VAL A 90 7.50 -50.06 -104.22
CA VAL A 90 8.15 -50.77 -103.11
C VAL A 90 9.48 -50.11 -102.75
N GLU A 91 10.30 -49.70 -103.73
CA GLU A 91 11.58 -49.05 -103.44
C GLU A 91 11.41 -47.63 -102.88
N LYS A 92 10.45 -46.84 -103.38
CA LYS A 92 10.07 -45.55 -102.77
C LYS A 92 9.60 -45.72 -101.32
N LEU A 93 8.77 -46.74 -101.05
CA LEU A 93 8.25 -47.03 -99.72
C LEU A 93 9.36 -47.52 -98.75
N LYS A 94 10.37 -48.26 -99.24
CA LYS A 94 11.57 -48.58 -98.44
C LYS A 94 12.37 -47.32 -98.10
N ALA A 95 12.63 -46.45 -99.09
CA ALA A 95 13.37 -45.21 -98.87
C ALA A 95 12.66 -44.32 -97.85
N LEU A 96 11.34 -44.12 -97.99
CA LEU A 96 10.53 -43.35 -97.05
C LEU A 96 10.48 -44.01 -95.65
N LEU A 97 10.46 -45.34 -95.56
CA LEU A 97 10.53 -46.06 -94.29
C LEU A 97 11.88 -45.85 -93.59
N GLU A 98 12.99 -45.82 -94.32
CA GLU A 98 14.32 -45.63 -93.74
C GLU A 98 14.57 -44.15 -93.38
N ASP A 99 14.12 -43.21 -94.20
CA ASP A 99 14.12 -41.79 -93.85
C ASP A 99 13.27 -41.52 -92.59
N THR A 100 12.06 -42.08 -92.49
CA THR A 100 11.21 -41.87 -91.29
C THR A 100 11.78 -42.55 -90.04
N ARG A 101 12.47 -43.71 -90.18
CA ARG A 101 13.27 -44.30 -89.09
C ARG A 101 14.41 -43.40 -88.64
N LYS A 102 15.14 -42.80 -89.60
CA LYS A 102 16.23 -41.88 -89.31
C LYS A 102 15.73 -40.64 -88.56
N HIS A 103 14.66 -40.00 -89.05
CA HIS A 103 14.05 -38.85 -88.37
C HIS A 103 13.56 -39.23 -86.95
N LEU A 104 12.97 -40.42 -86.76
CA LEU A 104 12.60 -40.92 -85.44
C LEU A 104 13.82 -41.12 -84.52
N GLY A 105 14.96 -41.57 -85.05
CA GLY A 105 16.22 -41.65 -84.33
C GLY A 105 16.76 -40.27 -83.91
N GLU A 106 16.71 -39.30 -84.80
CA GLU A 106 17.14 -37.91 -84.55
C GLU A 106 16.23 -37.21 -83.52
N GLU A 107 14.91 -37.37 -83.63
CA GLU A 107 13.94 -36.85 -82.66
C GLU A 107 14.04 -37.54 -81.28
N THR A 108 14.26 -38.86 -81.21
CA THR A 108 14.46 -39.53 -79.92
C THR A 108 15.77 -39.13 -79.25
N LEU A 109 16.84 -38.88 -80.02
CA LEU A 109 18.09 -38.32 -79.49
C LEU A 109 17.88 -36.88 -78.97
N GLN A 110 17.21 -36.01 -79.73
CA GLN A 110 16.87 -34.66 -79.28
C GLN A 110 16.04 -34.67 -77.99
N ARG A 111 15.04 -35.56 -77.90
CA ARG A 111 14.20 -35.72 -76.71
C ARG A 111 15.03 -36.08 -75.47
N VAL A 112 15.97 -37.02 -75.60
CA VAL A 112 16.87 -37.43 -74.49
C VAL A 112 17.82 -36.29 -74.10
N VAL A 113 18.33 -35.50 -75.05
CA VAL A 113 19.15 -34.32 -74.74
C VAL A 113 18.35 -33.26 -73.97
N LEU A 114 17.09 -33.04 -74.34
CA LEU A 114 16.19 -32.12 -73.63
C LEU A 114 15.78 -32.66 -72.25
N GLU A 115 15.52 -33.97 -72.11
CA GLU A 115 15.25 -34.64 -70.83
C GLU A 115 16.43 -34.48 -69.86
N ASN A 116 17.67 -34.68 -70.33
CA ASN A 116 18.89 -34.47 -69.55
C ASN A 116 19.06 -33.00 -69.15
N SER A 117 18.84 -32.06 -70.08
CA SER A 117 18.93 -30.61 -69.80
C SER A 117 17.90 -30.17 -68.75
N ILE A 118 16.66 -30.67 -68.82
CA ILE A 118 15.62 -30.44 -67.82
C ILE A 118 16.04 -31.03 -66.45
N GLN A 119 16.69 -32.19 -66.42
CA GLN A 119 17.17 -32.79 -65.18
C GLN A 119 18.29 -31.96 -64.54
N SER A 120 19.31 -31.55 -65.30
CA SER A 120 20.36 -30.68 -64.80
C SER A 120 19.81 -29.34 -64.31
N LEU A 121 18.86 -28.72 -65.01
CA LEU A 121 18.22 -27.46 -64.58
C LEU A 121 17.39 -27.62 -63.28
N ARG A 122 16.82 -28.81 -63.03
CA ARG A 122 16.13 -29.11 -61.75
C ARG A 122 17.11 -29.26 -60.60
N GLU A 123 18.25 -29.91 -60.84
CA GLU A 123 19.33 -30.06 -59.86
C GLU A 123 19.94 -28.71 -59.51
N ASP A 124 20.22 -27.87 -60.52
CA ASP A 124 20.68 -26.49 -60.38
C ASP A 124 19.71 -25.61 -59.57
N LEU A 125 18.40 -25.76 -59.80
CA LEU A 125 17.36 -25.03 -59.08
C LEU A 125 17.24 -25.52 -57.63
N SER A 126 17.25 -26.84 -57.41
CA SER A 126 17.23 -27.41 -56.06
C SER A 126 18.46 -27.01 -55.23
N PHE A 127 19.64 -26.94 -55.86
CA PHE A 127 20.86 -26.43 -55.22
C PHE A 127 20.73 -24.95 -54.85
N LYS A 128 20.23 -24.11 -55.76
CA LYS A 128 19.99 -22.67 -55.49
C LYS A 128 18.98 -22.45 -54.37
N ASP A 129 17.88 -23.22 -54.33
CA ASP A 129 16.90 -23.17 -53.24
C ASP A 129 17.51 -23.58 -51.89
N GLN A 130 18.39 -24.58 -51.86
CA GLN A 130 19.11 -24.97 -50.64
C GLN A 130 20.09 -23.87 -50.18
N VAL A 131 20.84 -23.27 -51.10
CA VAL A 131 21.75 -22.15 -50.80
C VAL A 131 20.97 -20.95 -50.26
N TYR A 132 19.89 -20.52 -50.91
CA TYR A 132 19.07 -19.40 -50.42
C TYR A 132 18.39 -19.70 -49.07
N GLN A 133 18.01 -20.96 -48.80
CA GLN A 133 17.52 -21.36 -47.48
C GLN A 133 18.63 -21.29 -46.41
N GLN A 134 19.87 -21.66 -46.74
CA GLN A 134 21.01 -21.49 -45.84
C GLN A 134 21.32 -20.01 -45.60
N GLU A 135 21.44 -19.18 -46.65
CA GLU A 135 21.68 -17.74 -46.53
C GLU A 135 20.59 -17.05 -45.68
N LEU A 136 19.32 -17.45 -45.86
CA LEU A 136 18.19 -16.93 -45.09
C LEU A 136 18.22 -17.38 -43.62
N THR A 137 18.61 -18.63 -43.33
CA THR A 137 18.74 -19.11 -41.94
C THR A 137 19.95 -18.52 -41.24
N GLU A 138 21.09 -18.37 -41.92
CA GLU A 138 22.25 -17.63 -41.42
C GLU A 138 21.93 -16.15 -41.17
N THR A 139 21.24 -15.48 -42.09
CA THR A 139 20.83 -14.07 -41.92
C THR A 139 19.86 -13.90 -40.76
N ARG A 140 18.92 -14.83 -40.59
CA ARG A 140 18.02 -14.86 -39.41
C ARG A 140 18.80 -15.12 -38.12
N SER A 141 19.77 -16.04 -38.13
CA SER A 141 20.61 -16.35 -36.97
C SER A 141 21.46 -15.14 -36.55
N LYS A 142 22.14 -14.50 -37.50
CA LYS A 142 22.94 -13.27 -37.27
C LYS A 142 22.07 -12.15 -36.67
N ARG A 143 20.89 -11.88 -37.23
CA ARG A 143 19.94 -10.90 -36.66
C ARG A 143 19.39 -11.31 -35.30
N GLN A 144 19.15 -12.59 -35.05
CA GLN A 144 18.68 -13.08 -33.75
C GLN A 144 19.75 -12.91 -32.66
N ILE A 145 21.03 -13.09 -33.02
CA ILE A 145 22.18 -12.82 -32.15
C ILE A 145 22.26 -11.31 -31.89
N GLU A 146 22.28 -10.46 -32.93
CA GLU A 146 22.29 -8.99 -32.82
C GLU A 146 21.17 -8.48 -31.90
N ILE A 147 19.93 -8.97 -32.07
CA ILE A 147 18.79 -8.63 -31.22
C ILE A 147 19.04 -9.08 -29.78
N SER A 148 19.51 -10.33 -29.55
CA SER A 148 19.79 -10.82 -28.19
C SER A 148 20.94 -10.10 -27.48
N GLU A 149 21.94 -9.61 -28.23
CA GLU A 149 23.02 -8.79 -27.70
C GLU A 149 22.53 -7.37 -27.35
N ILE A 150 21.66 -6.78 -28.17
CA ILE A 150 21.02 -5.50 -27.89
C ILE A 150 20.09 -5.61 -26.66
N ASP A 151 19.23 -6.63 -26.61
CA ASP A 151 18.33 -6.88 -25.50
C ASP A 151 19.10 -7.19 -24.21
N GLY A 152 20.18 -7.99 -24.29
CA GLY A 152 21.06 -8.27 -23.15
C GLY A 152 21.74 -7.01 -22.61
N ARG A 153 22.33 -6.18 -23.48
CA ARG A 153 22.93 -4.89 -23.09
C ARG A 153 21.91 -3.86 -22.61
N LEU A 154 20.65 -3.97 -23.04
CA LEU A 154 19.56 -3.13 -22.60
C LEU A 154 19.06 -3.57 -21.21
N ALA A 155 18.95 -4.88 -20.97
CA ALA A 155 18.66 -5.45 -19.67
C ALA A 155 19.74 -5.10 -18.64
N GLU A 156 21.02 -5.27 -18.98
CA GLU A 156 22.16 -4.86 -18.12
C GLU A 156 22.10 -3.36 -17.79
N GLN A 157 21.77 -2.50 -18.76
CA GLN A 157 21.58 -1.06 -18.51
C GLN A 157 20.37 -0.75 -17.63
N TYR A 158 19.27 -1.51 -17.72
CA TYR A 158 18.12 -1.35 -16.83
C TYR A 158 18.42 -1.85 -15.41
N GLU A 159 19.13 -2.97 -15.27
CA GLU A 159 19.58 -3.50 -13.99
C GLU A 159 20.57 -2.55 -13.31
N ALA A 160 21.57 -2.03 -14.04
CA ALA A 160 22.50 -1.03 -13.52
C ALA A 160 21.82 0.27 -13.09
N LYS A 161 20.86 0.78 -13.88
CA LYS A 161 20.05 1.96 -13.50
C LYS A 161 19.15 1.69 -12.30
N LEU A 162 18.54 0.51 -12.22
CA LEU A 162 17.74 0.10 -11.07
C LEU A 162 18.62 0.01 -9.81
N GLN A 163 19.76 -0.66 -9.88
CA GLN A 163 20.73 -0.76 -8.79
C GLN A 163 21.24 0.61 -8.35
N GLN A 164 21.55 1.52 -9.30
CA GLN A 164 21.90 2.91 -9.00
C GLN A 164 20.76 3.61 -8.25
N SER A 165 19.52 3.56 -8.77
CA SER A 165 18.37 4.22 -8.11
C SER A 165 18.06 3.65 -6.73
N LEU A 166 18.28 2.35 -6.51
CA LEU A 166 18.14 1.69 -5.21
C LEU A 166 19.27 2.07 -4.26
N GLN A 167 20.48 2.33 -4.76
CA GLN A 167 21.58 2.83 -3.94
C GLN A 167 21.37 4.31 -3.59
N GLU A 168 21.00 5.16 -4.56
CA GLU A 168 20.65 6.57 -4.30
C GLU A 168 19.51 6.70 -3.28
N LEU A 169 18.51 5.82 -3.33
CA LEU A 169 17.43 5.75 -2.34
C LEU A 169 17.93 5.31 -0.96
N ARG A 170 18.86 4.34 -0.88
CA ARG A 170 19.52 3.96 0.38
C ARG A 170 20.34 5.10 0.95
N ASP A 171 21.17 5.74 0.13
CA ASP A 171 22.02 6.86 0.53
C ASP A 171 21.19 8.04 1.05
N GLN A 172 20.02 8.31 0.43
CA GLN A 172 19.04 9.27 0.91
C GLN A 172 18.45 8.87 2.28
N TYR A 173 18.01 7.62 2.45
CA TYR A 173 17.49 7.15 3.75
C TYR A 173 18.58 7.14 4.84
N GLU A 174 19.81 6.75 4.53
CA GLU A 174 20.93 6.81 5.49
C GLU A 174 21.29 8.25 5.85
N ALA A 175 21.28 9.17 4.88
CA ALA A 175 21.47 10.60 5.14
C ALA A 175 20.33 11.18 6.00
N GLN A 176 19.07 10.81 5.74
CA GLN A 176 17.93 11.24 6.53
C GLN A 176 17.98 10.68 7.96
N MET A 177 18.31 9.40 8.12
CA MET A 177 18.47 8.77 9.44
C MET A 177 19.66 9.35 10.22
N ARG A 178 20.75 9.71 9.54
CA ARG A 178 21.90 10.41 10.14
C ARG A 178 21.52 11.81 10.60
N ALA A 179 20.88 12.60 9.75
CA ALA A 179 20.41 13.95 10.10
C ALA A 179 19.38 13.94 11.24
N ASN A 180 18.44 12.99 11.23
CA ASN A 180 17.47 12.81 12.32
C ASN A 180 18.16 12.41 13.64
N ARG A 181 19.18 11.53 13.57
CA ARG A 181 20.00 11.19 14.73
C ARG A 181 20.76 12.40 15.27
N GLU A 182 21.41 13.17 14.41
CA GLU A 182 22.14 14.40 14.79
C GLU A 182 21.21 15.45 15.41
N GLU A 183 20.00 15.63 14.87
CA GLU A 183 18.95 16.49 15.44
C GLU A 183 18.51 16.00 16.83
N ILE A 184 18.28 14.70 17.00
CA ILE A 184 17.93 14.09 18.29
C ILE A 184 19.06 14.22 19.32
N GLU A 185 20.31 13.97 18.92
CA GLU A 185 21.47 14.13 19.80
C GLU A 185 21.66 15.59 20.22
N LEU A 186 21.51 16.55 19.28
CA LEU A 186 21.56 17.99 19.57
C LEU A 186 20.38 18.46 20.43
N LEU A 187 19.18 17.89 20.27
CA LEU A 187 18.02 18.18 21.10
C LEU A 187 18.24 17.68 22.54
N TYR A 188 18.75 16.44 22.71
CA TYR A 188 19.08 15.92 24.03
C TYR A 188 20.24 16.67 24.68
N GLU A 189 21.30 17.02 23.94
CA GLU A 189 22.42 17.79 24.47
C GLU A 189 21.96 19.18 24.94
N ASN A 190 21.11 19.87 24.15
CA ASN A 190 20.48 21.13 24.57
C ASN A 190 19.54 20.95 25.77
N LYS A 191 18.79 19.85 25.85
CA LYS A 191 17.93 19.55 27.01
C LYS A 191 18.75 19.34 28.28
N ILE A 192 19.87 18.61 28.18
CA ILE A 192 20.82 18.39 29.27
C ILE A 192 21.47 19.71 29.68
N LYS A 193 22.03 20.50 28.74
CA LYS A 193 22.61 21.83 29.00
C LYS A 193 21.63 22.74 29.76
N ASN A 194 20.37 22.78 29.33
CA ASN A 194 19.33 23.57 30.01
C ASN A 194 19.00 23.02 31.40
N LEU A 195 18.84 21.70 31.57
CA LEU A 195 18.58 21.09 32.88
C LEU A 195 19.74 21.32 33.86
N THR A 196 20.99 21.18 33.42
CA THR A 196 22.19 21.49 34.22
C THR A 196 22.23 22.98 34.60
N ALA A 197 21.94 23.89 33.68
CA ALA A 197 21.86 25.33 33.98
C ALA A 197 20.73 25.67 34.98
N HIS A 198 19.57 25.02 34.89
CA HIS A 198 18.50 25.16 35.87
C HIS A 198 18.88 24.58 37.24
N ALA A 199 19.54 23.41 37.28
CA ALA A 199 20.04 22.81 38.51
C ALA A 199 21.11 23.67 39.19
N GLN A 200 22.04 24.24 38.42
CA GLN A 200 23.04 25.20 38.91
C GLN A 200 22.39 26.47 39.48
N ARG A 201 21.43 27.08 38.76
CA ARG A 201 20.67 28.24 39.27
C ARG A 201 19.92 27.92 40.56
N ASN A 202 19.25 26.77 40.63
CA ASN A 202 18.52 26.34 41.81
C ASN A 202 19.46 26.03 43.00
N SER A 203 20.62 25.41 42.73
CA SER A 203 21.66 25.18 43.73
C SER A 203 22.26 26.49 44.26
N GLY A 204 22.51 27.47 43.38
CA GLY A 204 22.95 28.81 43.79
C GLY A 204 21.90 29.53 44.63
N ALA A 205 20.63 29.53 44.21
CA ALA A 205 19.52 30.11 44.97
C ALA A 205 19.34 29.44 46.34
N ALA A 206 19.43 28.10 46.41
CA ALA A 206 19.40 27.37 47.67
C ALA A 206 20.61 27.71 48.57
N SER A 207 21.81 27.87 48.01
CA SER A 207 23.01 28.28 48.75
C SER A 207 22.89 29.71 49.30
N LEU A 208 22.29 30.63 48.53
CA LEU A 208 21.99 31.98 49.00
C LEU A 208 20.97 31.96 50.14
N ALA A 209 19.86 31.23 49.98
CA ALA A 209 18.85 31.10 51.03
C ALA A 209 19.40 30.45 52.33
N VAL A 210 20.32 29.49 52.22
CA VAL A 210 21.02 28.90 53.38
C VAL A 210 21.94 29.91 54.05
N GLU A 211 22.63 30.75 53.29
CA GLU A 211 23.50 31.81 53.84
C GLU A 211 22.70 32.95 54.48
N GLU A 212 21.60 33.39 53.87
CA GLU A 212 20.64 34.32 54.49
C GLU A 212 20.05 33.76 55.78
N LEU A 213 19.72 32.46 55.80
CA LEU A 213 19.24 31.75 56.98
C LEU A 213 20.33 31.62 58.06
N ARG A 214 21.62 31.49 57.68
CA ARG A 214 22.76 31.52 58.60
C ARG A 214 22.98 32.91 59.19
N GLN A 215 22.89 33.96 58.37
CA GLN A 215 23.04 35.35 58.80
C GLN A 215 21.88 35.81 59.70
N THR A 216 20.64 35.45 59.37
CA THR A 216 19.46 35.75 60.20
C THR A 216 19.46 34.99 61.52
N ARG A 217 19.93 33.72 61.56
CA ARG A 217 20.21 33.01 62.81
C ARG A 217 21.27 33.72 63.65
N SER A 218 22.45 34.01 63.08
CA SER A 218 23.51 34.74 63.79
C SER A 218 23.03 36.09 64.33
N ARG A 219 22.20 36.82 63.57
CA ARG A 219 21.58 38.08 64.02
C ARG A 219 20.58 37.84 65.16
N ASN A 220 19.81 36.75 65.11
CA ASN A 220 18.91 36.37 66.20
C ASN A 220 19.69 36.00 67.46
N ASP A 221 20.76 35.21 67.35
CA ASP A 221 21.65 34.85 68.46
C ASP A 221 22.27 36.10 69.11
N THR A 222 22.78 37.06 68.31
CA THR A 222 23.28 38.35 68.81
C THR A 222 22.20 39.18 69.50
N LEU A 223 20.97 39.21 68.98
CA LEU A 223 19.85 39.91 69.61
C LEU A 223 19.41 39.21 70.91
N ASN A 224 19.39 37.88 70.95
CA ASN A 224 19.08 37.09 72.15
C ASN A 224 20.15 37.29 73.23
N GLN A 225 21.43 37.32 72.86
CA GLN A 225 22.53 37.72 73.77
C GLN A 225 22.28 39.13 74.33
N LYS A 226 21.89 40.09 73.48
CA LYS A 226 21.63 41.46 73.95
C LYS A 226 20.37 41.59 74.81
N ILE A 227 19.34 40.77 74.58
CA ILE A 227 18.19 40.63 75.47
C ILE A 227 18.65 40.07 76.82
N ASN A 228 19.42 38.99 76.84
CA ASN A 228 19.93 38.38 78.08
C ASN A 228 20.82 39.36 78.88
N GLU A 229 21.65 40.18 78.23
CA GLU A 229 22.40 41.27 78.89
C GLU A 229 21.48 42.33 79.50
N LEU A 230 20.44 42.75 78.77
CA LEU A 230 19.47 43.74 79.23
C LEU A 230 18.59 43.20 80.36
N GLU A 231 18.20 41.92 80.32
CA GLU A 231 17.50 41.25 81.42
C GLU A 231 18.39 41.06 82.64
N ALA A 232 19.67 40.68 82.47
CA ALA A 232 20.62 40.56 83.57
C ALA A 232 20.87 41.92 84.25
N THR A 233 21.05 43.00 83.48
CA THR A 233 21.21 44.36 84.03
C THR A 233 19.92 44.89 84.66
N ASN A 234 18.74 44.62 84.08
CA ASN A 234 17.44 44.97 84.68
C ASN A 234 17.22 44.22 86.01
N ASN A 235 17.54 42.92 86.06
CA ASN A 235 17.49 42.13 87.29
C ASN A 235 18.47 42.62 88.35
N ALA A 236 19.70 43.02 87.98
CA ALA A 236 20.67 43.62 88.88
C ALA A 236 20.20 44.98 89.43
N LEU A 237 19.57 45.81 88.59
CA LEU A 237 18.98 47.08 89.00
C LEU A 237 17.76 46.87 89.93
N ASN A 238 16.90 45.90 89.65
CA ASN A 238 15.77 45.54 90.52
C ASN A 238 16.23 44.98 91.87
N ALA A 239 17.29 44.17 91.89
CA ALA A 239 17.93 43.73 93.13
C ALA A 239 18.48 44.93 93.90
N ARG A 240 19.18 45.86 93.23
CA ARG A 240 19.71 47.07 93.86
C ARG A 240 18.62 48.02 94.38
N ILE A 241 17.47 48.09 93.71
CA ILE A 241 16.29 48.82 94.20
C ILE A 241 15.79 48.17 95.49
N ARG A 242 15.59 46.84 95.52
CA ARG A 242 15.18 46.11 96.74
C ARG A 242 16.17 46.28 97.89
N ASP A 243 17.47 46.26 97.61
CA ASP A 243 18.50 46.53 98.64
C ASP A 243 18.35 47.93 99.23
N LEU A 244 18.13 48.94 98.39
CA LEU A 244 17.92 50.33 98.82
C LEU A 244 16.58 50.53 99.55
N GLU A 245 15.52 49.82 99.14
CA GLU A 245 14.24 49.78 99.84
C GLU A 245 14.37 49.14 101.21
N ASN A 246 15.06 48.00 101.31
CA ASN A 246 15.37 47.33 102.58
C ASN A 246 16.24 48.19 103.48
N GLN A 247 17.27 48.86 102.94
CA GLN A 247 18.10 49.81 103.69
C GLN A 247 17.27 50.98 104.23
N ARG A 248 16.41 51.58 103.38
CA ARG A 248 15.51 52.67 103.79
C ARG A 248 14.51 52.21 104.87
N GLU A 249 13.98 50.99 104.77
CA GLU A 249 13.04 50.47 105.77
C GLU A 249 13.74 50.09 107.09
N ASN A 250 14.99 49.61 107.03
CA ASN A 250 15.82 49.40 108.23
C ASN A 250 16.19 50.73 108.91
N GLU A 251 16.54 51.78 108.16
CA GLU A 251 16.82 53.10 108.75
C GLU A 251 15.54 53.74 109.32
N LYS A 252 14.38 53.59 108.66
CA LYS A 252 13.09 53.93 109.28
C LYS A 252 12.85 53.17 110.57
N ALA A 253 13.07 51.85 110.58
CA ALA A 253 12.87 51.00 111.75
C ALA A 253 13.74 51.46 112.92
N ARG A 254 15.03 51.74 112.67
CA ARG A 254 15.98 52.34 113.62
C ARG A 254 15.52 53.71 114.13
N HIS A 255 15.03 54.57 113.24
CA HIS A 255 14.48 55.88 113.65
C HIS A 255 13.19 55.73 114.48
N THR A 256 12.30 54.78 114.16
CA THR A 256 11.10 54.52 114.98
C THR A 256 11.45 53.88 116.32
N GLU A 257 12.43 52.98 116.38
CA GLU A 257 12.93 52.37 117.62
C GLU A 257 13.62 53.42 118.51
N SER A 258 14.44 54.30 117.92
CA SER A 258 15.04 55.44 118.63
C SER A 258 13.99 56.45 119.10
N LEU A 259 12.90 56.66 118.34
CA LEU A 259 11.79 57.51 118.77
C LEU A 259 11.00 56.86 119.90
N THR A 260 10.63 55.58 119.81
CA THR A 260 9.89 54.91 120.90
C THR A 260 10.75 54.77 122.16
N SER A 261 12.06 54.59 122.04
CA SER A 261 12.98 54.64 123.19
C SER A 261 13.05 56.04 123.82
N LEU A 262 13.06 57.11 123.01
CA LEU A 262 13.06 58.49 123.51
C LEU A 262 11.70 58.90 124.10
N GLU A 263 10.60 58.41 123.53
CA GLU A 263 9.25 58.56 124.07
C GLU A 263 9.09 57.80 125.40
N ALA A 264 9.65 56.59 125.50
CA ALA A 264 9.70 55.81 126.74
C ALA A 264 10.52 56.50 127.84
N GLU A 265 11.68 57.08 127.48
CA GLU A 265 12.50 57.90 128.38
C GLU A 265 11.74 59.17 128.82
N LEU A 266 11.00 59.81 127.89
CA LEU A 266 10.13 60.95 128.20
C LEU A 266 8.95 60.58 129.10
N THR A 267 8.36 59.39 128.96
CA THR A 267 7.36 58.90 129.93
C THR A 267 8.00 58.60 131.27
N ARG A 268 9.17 57.94 131.32
CA ARG A 268 9.90 57.68 132.57
C ARG A 268 10.19 58.97 133.34
N ILE A 269 10.70 60.00 132.66
CA ILE A 269 10.98 61.30 133.27
C ILE A 269 9.70 62.03 133.68
N ARG A 270 8.58 61.88 132.95
CA ARG A 270 7.28 62.44 133.36
C ARG A 270 6.68 61.72 134.56
N ASP A 271 6.83 60.40 134.64
CA ASP A 271 6.35 59.59 135.75
C ASP A 271 7.20 59.85 137.00
N GLU A 272 8.53 59.95 136.87
CA GLU A 272 9.44 60.41 137.93
C GLU A 272 9.12 61.85 138.38
N MET A 273 8.81 62.75 137.46
CA MET A 273 8.38 64.12 137.79
C MET A 273 7.01 64.15 138.49
N ALA A 274 6.07 63.30 138.09
CA ALA A 274 4.78 63.14 138.76
C ALA A 274 4.94 62.52 140.15
N GLN A 275 5.87 61.58 140.30
CA GLN A 275 6.22 60.95 141.58
C GLN A 275 6.90 61.96 142.52
N GLN A 276 7.83 62.79 142.03
CA GLN A 276 8.39 63.90 142.80
C GLN A 276 7.33 64.96 143.15
N LEU A 277 6.38 65.25 142.26
CA LEU A 277 5.24 66.12 142.59
C LEU A 277 4.34 65.52 143.67
N GLN A 278 4.13 64.21 143.67
CA GLN A 278 3.39 63.50 144.72
C GLN A 278 4.17 63.54 146.05
N GLU A 279 5.46 63.22 146.06
CA GLU A 279 6.33 63.31 147.25
C GLU A 279 6.38 64.74 147.81
N TYR A 280 6.39 65.76 146.94
CA TYR A 280 6.34 67.17 147.34
C TYR A 280 4.96 67.59 147.85
N GLN A 281 3.88 66.99 147.35
CA GLN A 281 2.52 67.20 147.86
C GLN A 281 2.33 66.50 149.21
N ASP A 282 2.80 65.27 149.38
CA ASP A 282 2.77 64.54 150.65
C ASP A 282 3.61 65.28 151.71
N LEU A 283 4.77 65.84 151.32
CA LEU A 283 5.58 66.72 152.17
C LEU A 283 4.89 68.07 152.47
N MET A 284 4.15 68.64 151.51
CA MET A 284 3.32 69.82 151.74
C MET A 284 2.19 69.51 152.73
N ASP A 285 1.55 68.34 152.65
CA ASP A 285 0.47 67.95 153.56
C ASP A 285 1.01 67.68 154.98
N ILE A 286 2.20 67.07 155.12
CA ILE A 286 2.95 67.00 156.39
C ILE A 286 3.26 68.41 156.92
N LYS A 287 3.71 69.32 156.05
CA LYS A 287 3.99 70.71 156.43
C LYS A 287 2.71 71.47 156.84
N VAL A 288 1.57 71.20 156.19
CA VAL A 288 0.26 71.77 156.55
C VAL A 288 -0.21 71.21 157.90
N ALA A 289 0.02 69.93 158.20
CA ALA A 289 -0.24 69.37 159.53
C ALA A 289 0.61 70.06 160.61
N LEU A 290 1.92 70.23 160.38
CA LEU A 290 2.82 70.95 161.29
C LEU A 290 2.45 72.44 161.45
N ASP A 291 2.08 73.12 160.37
CA ASP A 291 1.53 74.49 160.42
C ASP A 291 0.26 74.55 161.27
N LEU A 292 -0.58 73.52 161.25
CA LEU A 292 -1.84 73.45 161.98
C LEU A 292 -1.62 73.12 163.47
N GLU A 293 -0.60 72.34 163.82
CA GLU A 293 -0.10 72.19 165.20
C GLU A 293 0.50 73.51 165.71
N ILE A 294 1.34 74.19 164.91
CA ILE A 294 1.88 75.52 165.25
C ILE A 294 0.75 76.56 165.39
N ALA A 295 -0.30 76.48 164.57
CA ALA A 295 -1.50 77.31 164.71
C ALA A 295 -2.29 76.97 165.97
N ALA A 296 -2.34 75.71 166.41
CA ALA A 296 -2.96 75.32 167.68
C ALA A 296 -2.17 75.87 168.89
N TYR A 297 -0.82 75.85 168.84
CA TYR A 297 0.02 76.48 169.86
C TYR A 297 -0.11 78.01 169.86
N ARG A 298 -0.16 78.65 168.69
CA ARG A 298 -0.48 80.09 168.57
C ARG A 298 -1.84 80.45 169.15
N LYS A 299 -2.86 79.64 168.89
CA LYS A 299 -4.24 79.87 169.37
C LYS A 299 -4.41 79.81 170.89
N LEU A 300 -3.41 79.31 171.63
CA LEU A 300 -3.37 79.36 173.10
C LEU A 300 -2.67 80.63 173.66
N LEU A 301 -1.96 81.39 172.80
CA LEU A 301 -1.29 82.65 173.12
C LEU A 301 -2.04 83.87 172.54
N GLU A 302 -2.58 83.75 171.33
CA GLU A 302 -3.29 84.82 170.61
C GLU A 302 -4.67 85.17 171.24
N SER A 303 -5.13 84.41 172.25
CA SER A 303 -6.24 84.84 173.11
C SER A 303 -5.86 85.92 174.14
N GLU A 304 -4.58 86.23 174.32
CA GLU A 304 -4.12 87.40 175.09
C GLU A 304 -3.91 88.64 174.19
N GLU A 305 -3.70 88.46 172.88
CA GLU A 305 -3.37 89.55 171.92
C GLU A 305 -4.50 89.91 170.93
N ALA A 306 -5.74 89.99 171.43
CA ALA A 306 -6.91 90.44 170.68
C ALA A 306 -6.87 91.95 170.31
N ARG A 307 -5.92 92.37 169.45
CA ARG A 307 -5.67 93.81 169.17
C ARG A 307 -5.47 94.25 167.71
N LEU A 308 -4.97 93.44 166.76
CA LEU A 308 -4.57 93.93 165.42
C LEU A 308 -4.89 92.93 164.26
N ASN A 309 -5.49 93.42 163.16
CA ASN A 309 -5.96 92.66 161.97
C ASN A 309 -5.00 92.76 160.74
N ILE A 310 -5.11 91.87 159.71
CA ILE A 310 -5.01 92.06 158.20
C ILE A 310 -4.76 90.72 157.39
N THR A 311 -5.07 90.58 156.06
CA THR A 311 -5.00 89.29 155.23
C THR A 311 -4.45 89.27 153.71
N PRO A 312 -5.10 88.84 152.56
CA PRO A 312 -4.55 87.77 151.63
C PRO A 312 -4.73 87.79 150.04
N ALA A 313 -4.18 86.75 149.31
CA ALA A 313 -4.74 85.97 148.12
C ALA A 313 -4.24 86.03 146.58
N GLN A 314 -4.49 84.90 145.79
CA GLN A 314 -4.65 84.56 144.28
C GLN A 314 -3.53 84.72 143.15
N SER A 315 -3.58 84.28 141.82
CA SER A 315 -4.05 83.13 140.89
C SER A 315 -3.60 83.40 139.36
N SER A 316 -3.84 82.79 138.14
CA SER A 316 -4.24 81.52 137.37
C SER A 316 -4.18 81.77 135.77
N SER A 317 -4.41 80.97 134.65
CA SER A 317 -4.24 79.57 134.06
C SER A 317 -4.57 79.46 132.47
N SER A 318 -4.17 78.43 131.62
CA SER A 318 -4.45 78.34 130.09
C SER A 318 -4.08 77.03 129.22
N VAL A 319 -4.66 76.69 128.00
CA VAL A 319 -4.33 75.52 127.04
C VAL A 319 -4.99 75.46 125.57
N ALA A 320 -4.50 74.67 124.52
CA ALA A 320 -5.15 74.05 123.24
C ALA A 320 -4.24 73.92 121.91
N SER A 321 -4.45 73.30 120.68
CA SER A 321 -5.17 72.13 119.99
C SER A 321 -4.77 71.87 118.44
N GLY A 322 -5.27 70.88 117.61
CA GLY A 322 -4.84 70.53 116.16
C GLY A 322 -5.69 69.57 115.19
N ARG A 323 -5.30 69.26 113.89
CA ARG A 323 -6.11 68.47 112.80
C ARG A 323 -5.40 67.94 111.46
N SER A 324 -6.01 67.04 110.59
CA SER A 324 -5.50 66.47 109.23
C SER A 324 -6.55 65.81 108.20
N THR A 325 -6.19 65.10 107.05
CA THR A 325 -6.88 63.96 106.23
C THR A 325 -6.54 63.63 104.64
N PRO A 326 -7.37 63.16 103.61
CA PRO A 326 -7.05 62.02 102.61
C PRO A 326 -7.55 61.94 101.05
N SER A 327 -7.13 60.97 100.14
CA SER A 327 -7.84 60.28 98.92
C SER A 327 -6.99 59.79 97.65
N ARG A 328 -7.45 59.22 96.46
CA ARG A 328 -8.10 57.88 96.07
C ARG A 328 -8.42 57.50 94.50
N HIS A 329 -8.12 56.27 93.96
CA HIS A 329 -8.73 55.39 92.79
C HIS A 329 -8.54 55.60 91.21
N THR A 330 -8.87 54.73 90.16
CA THR A 330 -8.66 53.24 89.75
C THR A 330 -8.65 52.74 88.19
N PRO A 331 -9.61 52.00 87.45
CA PRO A 331 -9.30 50.81 86.50
C PRO A 331 -10.11 50.44 85.12
N LEU A 332 -9.70 49.36 84.32
CA LEU A 332 -10.42 48.40 83.31
C LEU A 332 -10.31 48.49 81.70
N ARG A 333 -10.68 47.56 80.71
CA ARG A 333 -10.68 46.03 80.45
C ARG A 333 -11.34 45.37 79.09
N GLY A 334 -10.61 44.79 78.08
CA GLY A 334 -10.88 43.61 77.07
C GLY A 334 -12.08 43.47 76.03
N GLY A 335 -12.27 42.59 74.98
CA GLY A 335 -11.54 41.58 74.06
C GLY A 335 -12.37 40.41 73.31
N LYS A 336 -12.18 39.95 71.99
CA LYS A 336 -12.82 38.71 71.29
C LYS A 336 -12.28 38.15 69.88
N ARG A 337 -12.92 37.16 69.15
CA ARG A 337 -12.33 36.15 68.13
C ARG A 337 -13.07 35.76 66.77
N LYS A 338 -12.29 35.25 65.76
CA LYS A 338 -12.45 34.13 64.72
C LYS A 338 -13.59 34.05 63.64
N ARG A 339 -13.24 33.73 62.36
CA ARG A 339 -14.01 32.94 61.32
C ARG A 339 -13.09 32.23 60.28
N THR A 340 -13.62 31.35 59.43
CA THR A 340 -12.97 30.45 58.42
C THR A 340 -13.73 30.43 57.07
N MET A 341 -13.05 30.13 55.93
CA MET A 341 -13.42 29.13 54.87
C MET A 341 -12.78 29.36 53.47
N LEU A 342 -12.76 28.27 52.70
CA LEU A 342 -12.70 28.11 51.23
C LEU A 342 -11.35 28.22 50.48
N GLU A 343 -11.18 27.30 49.54
CA GLU A 343 -10.08 27.11 48.57
C GLU A 343 -10.74 26.56 47.28
N GLU A 344 -10.32 27.03 46.10
CA GLU A 344 -10.93 26.65 44.80
C GLU A 344 -10.15 25.53 44.09
N SER A 345 -10.79 24.88 43.11
CA SER A 345 -10.15 23.92 42.20
C SER A 345 -10.89 23.87 40.87
N GLU A 346 -10.16 24.00 39.75
CA GLU A 346 -10.72 23.85 38.39
C GLU A 346 -10.69 22.38 37.94
N GLU A 347 -11.79 21.89 37.37
CA GLU A 347 -11.80 20.66 36.58
C GLU A 347 -11.81 20.99 35.08
N ARG A 348 -11.10 20.18 34.27
CA ARG A 348 -11.12 20.26 32.81
C ARG A 348 -11.48 18.90 32.21
N SER A 349 -12.54 18.88 31.42
CA SER A 349 -12.99 17.71 30.67
C SER A 349 -12.51 17.80 29.23
N SER A 350 -11.97 16.71 28.69
CA SER A 350 -11.61 16.58 27.27
C SER A 350 -12.52 15.55 26.59
N THR A 351 -12.95 15.87 25.37
CA THR A 351 -13.86 15.02 24.60
C THR A 351 -13.13 14.43 23.40
N ASP A 352 -13.23 13.12 23.25
CA ASP A 352 -12.65 12.34 22.16
C ASP A 352 -13.76 11.66 21.33
N TYR A 353 -13.42 11.08 20.18
CA TYR A 353 -14.36 10.35 19.31
C TYR A 353 -13.73 9.06 18.77
N SER A 354 -14.26 7.91 19.19
CA SER A 354 -13.96 6.63 18.55
C SER A 354 -14.78 6.45 17.27
N VAL A 355 -14.11 6.18 16.16
CA VAL A 355 -14.72 5.89 14.85
C VAL A 355 -14.42 4.45 14.45
N SER A 356 -15.43 3.74 13.96
CA SER A 356 -15.30 2.37 13.44
C SER A 356 -16.13 2.23 12.15
N GLY A 357 -15.48 1.88 11.05
CA GLY A 357 -16.10 1.77 9.74
C GLY A 357 -15.90 0.39 9.08
N THR A 358 -16.80 0.06 8.15
CA THR A 358 -16.73 -1.13 7.30
C THR A 358 -17.11 -0.79 5.86
N SER A 359 -16.64 -1.56 4.89
CA SER A 359 -16.97 -1.38 3.47
C SER A 359 -17.09 -2.72 2.75
N ARG A 360 -18.16 -2.86 1.96
CA ARG A 360 -18.59 -4.05 1.23
C ARG A 360 -18.41 -3.80 -0.26
N GLY A 361 -17.17 -3.89 -0.72
CA GLY A 361 -16.76 -3.64 -2.11
C GLY A 361 -15.85 -2.42 -2.25
N ASP A 362 -15.90 -1.83 -3.45
CA ASP A 362 -14.88 -0.90 -3.94
C ASP A 362 -15.04 0.55 -3.44
N VAL A 363 -16.18 0.93 -2.84
CA VAL A 363 -16.42 2.28 -2.30
C VAL A 363 -16.49 2.21 -0.77
N GLU A 364 -15.82 3.15 -0.10
CA GLU A 364 -15.85 3.25 1.37
C GLU A 364 -15.99 4.68 1.89
N ILE A 365 -16.55 4.82 3.09
CA ILE A 365 -16.59 6.08 3.83
C ILE A 365 -15.23 6.25 4.51
N THR A 366 -14.34 7.07 3.94
CA THR A 366 -13.01 7.32 4.52
C THR A 366 -13.05 8.33 5.66
N GLU A 367 -14.03 9.24 5.67
CA GLU A 367 -14.21 10.20 6.75
C GLU A 367 -15.67 10.62 6.86
N ALA A 368 -16.22 10.63 8.07
CA ALA A 368 -17.53 11.20 8.38
C ALA A 368 -17.35 12.20 9.52
N ASP A 369 -17.32 13.50 9.20
CA ASP A 369 -16.90 14.54 10.15
C ASP A 369 -17.78 14.53 11.42
N PRO A 370 -17.20 14.41 12.63
CA PRO A 370 -17.98 14.39 13.88
C PRO A 370 -18.80 15.67 14.09
N GLN A 371 -18.36 16.80 13.55
CA GLN A 371 -19.03 18.10 13.63
C GLN A 371 -20.07 18.33 12.52
N GLY A 372 -20.30 17.34 11.64
CA GLY A 372 -21.35 17.40 10.61
C GLY A 372 -21.02 18.26 9.38
N ARG A 373 -19.76 18.63 9.16
CA ARG A 373 -19.38 19.49 8.03
C ARG A 373 -19.48 18.76 6.70
N PHE A 374 -19.02 17.51 6.63
CA PHE A 374 -19.04 16.69 5.41
C PHE A 374 -19.03 15.17 5.70
N VAL A 375 -19.30 14.40 4.64
CA VAL A 375 -18.98 12.97 4.53
C VAL A 375 -18.14 12.76 3.28
N LYS A 376 -17.03 12.03 3.39
CA LYS A 376 -16.08 11.74 2.32
C LYS A 376 -16.13 10.26 1.96
N LEU A 377 -16.32 9.97 0.68
CA LEU A 377 -16.21 8.63 0.12
C LEU A 377 -14.94 8.53 -0.73
N THR A 378 -14.35 7.34 -0.76
CA THR A 378 -13.23 6.99 -1.64
C THR A 378 -13.56 5.72 -2.43
N ASN A 379 -13.21 5.70 -3.71
CA ASN A 379 -13.17 4.47 -4.49
C ASN A 379 -11.77 3.84 -4.38
N LYS A 380 -11.68 2.68 -3.71
CA LYS A 380 -10.47 1.88 -3.56
C LYS A 380 -10.37 0.74 -4.59
N GLY A 381 -11.37 0.61 -5.46
CA GLY A 381 -11.37 -0.33 -6.58
C GLY A 381 -10.61 0.19 -7.80
N ASN A 382 -10.34 -0.71 -8.74
CA ASN A 382 -9.55 -0.44 -9.95
C ASN A 382 -10.41 0.00 -11.16
N LYS A 383 -11.63 0.50 -10.95
CA LYS A 383 -12.59 0.85 -12.01
C LYS A 383 -13.41 2.09 -11.64
N GLU A 384 -13.87 2.83 -12.66
CA GLU A 384 -14.86 3.91 -12.52
C GLU A 384 -16.20 3.35 -12.00
N ILE A 385 -16.79 3.99 -10.98
CA ILE A 385 -18.08 3.60 -10.38
C ILE A 385 -19.08 4.74 -10.53
N GLY A 386 -20.23 4.46 -11.16
CA GLY A 386 -21.34 5.41 -11.25
C GLY A 386 -22.17 5.40 -9.97
N LEU A 387 -22.14 6.49 -9.20
CA LEU A 387 -22.92 6.65 -7.97
C LEU A 387 -24.40 7.02 -8.24
N SER A 388 -24.90 6.77 -9.45
CA SER A 388 -26.23 7.19 -9.89
C SER A 388 -27.33 6.60 -8.99
N GLY A 389 -28.01 7.46 -8.23
CA GLY A 389 -29.11 7.06 -7.36
C GLY A 389 -28.70 6.47 -6.01
N TRP A 390 -27.40 6.31 -5.74
CA TRP A 390 -26.87 5.90 -4.44
C TRP A 390 -27.24 6.92 -3.35
N GLN A 391 -27.30 6.48 -2.09
CA GLN A 391 -27.72 7.32 -0.97
C GLN A 391 -26.72 7.28 0.18
N ILE A 392 -26.46 8.43 0.79
CA ILE A 392 -25.81 8.51 2.11
C ILE A 392 -26.90 8.79 3.14
N ILE A 393 -27.00 7.94 4.14
CA ILE A 393 -27.91 8.10 5.27
C ILE A 393 -27.07 8.33 6.53
N ARG A 394 -27.26 9.47 7.20
CA ARG A 394 -26.61 9.77 8.48
C ARG A 394 -27.65 9.88 9.58
N LYS A 395 -27.66 8.90 10.48
CA LYS A 395 -28.47 8.86 11.70
C LYS A 395 -27.65 9.41 12.86
N ALA A 396 -28.21 10.35 13.61
CA ALA A 396 -27.59 10.99 14.76
C ALA A 396 -28.63 11.15 15.86
N GLY A 397 -28.60 10.24 16.85
CA GLY A 397 -29.69 10.11 17.82
C GLY A 397 -31.02 9.79 17.13
N SER A 398 -32.02 10.65 17.33
CA SER A 398 -33.35 10.56 16.72
C SER A 398 -33.50 11.28 15.37
N LEU A 399 -32.45 11.93 14.86
CA LEU A 399 -32.48 12.68 13.61
C LEU A 399 -31.76 11.93 12.48
N GLU A 400 -32.32 12.01 11.27
CA GLU A 400 -31.79 11.33 10.09
C GLU A 400 -31.68 12.30 8.91
N THR A 401 -30.50 12.32 8.27
CA THR A 401 -30.25 13.04 7.01
C THR A 401 -30.08 12.02 5.89
N VAL A 402 -30.92 12.09 4.86
CA VAL A 402 -30.76 11.29 3.62
C VAL A 402 -30.35 12.19 2.47
N PHE A 403 -29.17 11.94 1.91
CA PHE A 403 -28.68 12.52 0.66
C PHE A 403 -28.76 11.49 -0.47
N LYS A 404 -29.06 11.91 -1.71
CA LYS A 404 -29.07 11.04 -2.90
C LYS A 404 -28.22 11.64 -4.02
N PHE A 405 -27.29 10.85 -4.55
CA PHE A 405 -26.39 11.27 -5.62
C PHE A 405 -27.15 11.46 -6.95
N HIS A 406 -26.78 12.52 -7.68
CA HIS A 406 -27.33 12.80 -9.01
C HIS A 406 -26.80 11.79 -10.05
N ARG A 407 -27.61 11.49 -11.09
CA ARG A 407 -27.31 10.48 -12.12
C ARG A 407 -26.03 10.71 -12.94
N THR A 408 -25.41 11.89 -12.84
CA THR A 408 -24.16 12.25 -13.52
C THR A 408 -22.92 12.08 -12.64
N VAL A 409 -23.07 11.73 -11.36
CA VAL A 409 -21.92 11.56 -10.45
C VAL A 409 -21.29 10.19 -10.71
N LYS A 410 -20.01 10.22 -11.06
CA LYS A 410 -19.14 9.06 -11.17
C LYS A 410 -17.90 9.26 -10.30
N LEU A 411 -17.24 8.17 -9.93
CA LEU A 411 -16.07 8.16 -9.07
C LEU A 411 -15.01 7.23 -9.66
N ASP A 412 -13.95 7.81 -10.21
CA ASP A 412 -12.82 7.07 -10.81
C ASP A 412 -12.05 6.22 -9.78
N ALA A 413 -11.24 5.29 -10.26
CA ALA A 413 -10.36 4.48 -9.41
C ALA A 413 -9.41 5.38 -8.59
N GLY A 414 -9.37 5.19 -7.27
CA GLY A 414 -8.58 6.03 -6.35
C GLY A 414 -9.16 7.43 -6.07
N ALA A 415 -10.25 7.84 -6.73
CA ALA A 415 -10.83 9.17 -6.56
C ALA A 415 -11.68 9.27 -5.28
N THR A 416 -11.88 10.50 -4.80
CA THR A 416 -12.69 10.81 -3.61
C THR A 416 -13.78 11.83 -3.91
N VAL A 417 -14.97 11.63 -3.33
CA VAL A 417 -16.06 12.62 -3.35
C VAL A 417 -16.40 13.07 -1.93
N MET A 418 -16.50 14.38 -1.73
CA MET A 418 -16.97 14.98 -0.47
C MET A 418 -18.39 15.51 -0.64
N VAL A 419 -19.27 15.16 0.30
CA VAL A 419 -20.65 15.66 0.38
C VAL A 419 -20.78 16.58 1.61
N TRP A 420 -20.83 17.89 1.37
CA TRP A 420 -20.83 18.94 2.38
C TRP A 420 -22.24 19.36 2.80
N SER A 421 -22.37 19.67 4.08
CA SER A 421 -23.56 20.29 4.65
C SER A 421 -23.80 21.70 4.09
N ALA A 422 -25.06 22.07 3.87
CA ALA A 422 -25.44 23.32 3.20
C ALA A 422 -25.02 24.61 3.95
N ASP A 423 -24.81 24.51 5.26
CA ASP A 423 -24.50 25.63 6.16
C ASP A 423 -22.99 25.94 6.29
N ILE A 424 -22.12 25.16 5.63
CA ILE A 424 -20.65 25.34 5.70
C ILE A 424 -20.10 26.32 4.66
N GLY A 425 -20.85 26.61 3.59
CA GLY A 425 -20.43 27.56 2.55
C GLY A 425 -19.33 27.04 1.61
N ALA A 426 -19.18 25.72 1.48
CA ALA A 426 -18.25 25.10 0.54
C ALA A 426 -18.64 25.37 -0.93
N SER A 427 -17.66 25.32 -1.85
CA SER A 427 -17.92 25.39 -3.30
C SER A 427 -18.57 24.11 -3.81
N HIS A 428 -19.37 24.21 -4.89
CA HIS A 428 -20.07 23.07 -5.49
C HIS A 428 -19.49 22.74 -6.87
N GLU A 429 -18.62 21.73 -6.90
CA GLU A 429 -17.87 21.27 -8.08
C GLU A 429 -17.99 19.74 -8.23
N PRO A 430 -19.11 19.23 -8.80
CA PRO A 430 -19.26 17.80 -9.10
C PRO A 430 -18.22 17.32 -10.14
N PRO A 431 -17.74 16.06 -10.07
CA PRO A 431 -18.20 15.01 -9.16
C PRO A 431 -17.49 14.99 -7.79
N SER A 432 -16.36 15.68 -7.62
CA SER A 432 -15.50 15.57 -6.43
C SER A 432 -16.01 16.33 -5.21
N ASN A 433 -16.72 17.44 -5.40
CA ASN A 433 -17.16 18.32 -4.33
C ASN A 433 -18.65 18.69 -4.45
N ILE A 434 -19.48 18.08 -3.61
CA ILE A 434 -20.94 18.17 -3.70
C ILE A 434 -21.50 18.84 -2.45
N VAL A 435 -22.29 19.90 -2.62
CA VAL A 435 -22.95 20.59 -1.50
C VAL A 435 -24.42 20.18 -1.46
N MET A 436 -24.92 19.83 -0.27
CA MET A 436 -26.32 19.45 -0.07
C MET A 436 -27.24 20.65 -0.30
N LYS A 437 -28.38 20.46 -0.97
CA LYS A 437 -29.33 21.55 -1.24
C LYS A 437 -30.29 21.75 -0.07
N GLY A 438 -29.93 22.63 0.87
CA GLY A 438 -30.78 23.01 2.01
C GLY A 438 -30.96 21.92 3.08
N GLN A 439 -30.11 20.89 3.06
CA GLN A 439 -30.03 19.86 4.11
C GLN A 439 -28.69 20.00 4.85
N LYS A 440 -28.64 19.48 6.07
CA LYS A 440 -27.40 19.39 6.86
C LYS A 440 -27.19 18.02 7.49
N TRP A 441 -25.94 17.69 7.78
CA TRP A 441 -25.60 16.46 8.50
C TRP A 441 -25.82 16.65 10.01
N PHE A 442 -26.73 15.88 10.60
CA PHE A 442 -26.95 15.94 12.05
C PHE A 442 -25.79 15.34 12.86
N THR A 443 -25.67 15.80 14.10
CA THR A 443 -24.63 15.47 15.07
C THR A 443 -25.26 15.07 16.41
N ALA A 444 -24.68 14.11 17.10
CA ALA A 444 -25.13 13.61 18.40
C ALA A 444 -23.92 13.09 19.20
N ASP A 445 -24.14 12.20 20.17
CA ASP A 445 -23.08 11.48 20.89
C ASP A 445 -22.80 10.09 20.29
N THR A 446 -23.72 9.60 19.46
CA THR A 446 -23.54 8.43 18.59
C THR A 446 -24.15 8.74 17.23
N MET A 447 -23.37 8.57 16.18
CA MET A 447 -23.76 8.80 14.79
C MET A 447 -23.41 7.57 13.95
N THR A 448 -24.32 7.17 13.06
CA THR A 448 -24.07 6.12 12.07
C THR A 448 -24.30 6.69 10.69
N THR A 449 -23.26 6.68 9.85
CA THR A 449 -23.34 7.06 8.44
C THR A 449 -23.27 5.79 7.61
N THR A 450 -24.26 5.54 6.76
CA THR A 450 -24.30 4.38 5.84
C THR A 450 -24.40 4.86 4.39
N LEU A 451 -23.85 4.06 3.48
CA LEU A 451 -23.87 4.26 2.04
C LEU A 451 -24.67 3.12 1.41
N LEU A 452 -25.77 3.44 0.71
CA LEU A 452 -26.61 2.50 0.00
C LEU A 452 -26.40 2.60 -1.51
N ASN A 453 -26.31 1.45 -2.18
CA ASN A 453 -26.46 1.34 -3.63
C ASN A 453 -27.93 1.62 -4.04
N ASN A 454 -28.20 1.84 -5.33
CA ASN A 454 -29.53 2.01 -5.89
C ASN A 454 -30.51 0.86 -5.56
N ASP A 455 -29.98 -0.35 -5.37
CA ASP A 455 -30.74 -1.56 -5.05
C ASP A 455 -31.03 -1.72 -3.54
N GLY A 456 -30.59 -0.76 -2.71
CA GLY A 456 -30.79 -0.75 -1.26
C GLY A 456 -29.74 -1.52 -0.45
N GLU A 457 -28.74 -2.13 -1.09
CA GLU A 457 -27.65 -2.81 -0.37
C GLU A 457 -26.70 -1.83 0.34
N GLU A 458 -26.29 -2.17 1.56
CA GLU A 458 -25.27 -1.44 2.34
C GLU A 458 -23.86 -1.68 1.77
N MET A 459 -23.30 -0.65 1.14
CA MET A 459 -21.97 -0.65 0.52
C MET A 459 -20.87 -0.20 1.48
N ALA A 460 -21.18 0.67 2.43
CA ALA A 460 -20.25 1.07 3.50
C ALA A 460 -21.00 1.60 4.72
N THR A 461 -20.41 1.44 5.91
CA THR A 461 -20.93 1.98 7.17
C THR A 461 -19.80 2.61 7.98
N SER A 462 -20.09 3.67 8.73
CA SER A 462 -19.18 4.37 9.63
C SER A 462 -19.93 4.78 10.88
N GLU A 463 -19.62 4.16 12.00
CA GLU A 463 -20.13 4.53 13.32
C GLU A 463 -19.12 5.43 14.03
N CYS A 464 -19.60 6.51 14.65
CA CYS A 464 -18.82 7.45 15.44
C CYS A 464 -19.47 7.60 16.82
N LYS A 465 -18.69 7.44 17.88
CA LYS A 465 -19.13 7.53 19.29
C LYS A 465 -18.25 8.52 20.05
N ARG A 466 -18.89 9.51 20.67
CA ARG A 466 -18.23 10.45 21.58
C ARG A 466 -17.78 9.72 22.84
N GLN A 467 -16.54 9.94 23.26
CA GLN A 467 -16.02 9.51 24.56
C GLN A 467 -15.68 10.75 25.40
N GLN A 468 -16.02 10.74 26.69
CA GLN A 468 -15.58 11.76 27.64
C GLN A 468 -14.46 11.19 28.50
N LEU A 469 -13.31 11.87 28.49
CA LEU A 469 -12.17 11.53 29.34
C LEU A 469 -12.12 12.53 30.51
N SER A 470 -12.56 12.06 31.67
CA SER A 470 -12.41 12.76 32.96
C SER A 470 -11.20 12.20 33.70
N THR A 471 -10.18 13.03 33.91
CA THR A 471 -8.95 12.65 34.63
C THR A 471 -8.83 13.42 35.95
N SER A 472 -9.20 12.77 37.06
CA SER A 472 -9.04 13.31 38.41
C SER A 472 -7.67 12.93 39.01
N LEU A 473 -6.81 13.93 39.23
CA LEU A 473 -5.46 13.75 39.78
C LEU A 473 -5.46 13.76 41.32
N SER A 474 -5.74 12.60 41.92
CA SER A 474 -5.62 12.40 43.37
C SER A 474 -4.15 12.31 43.81
N ARG A 475 -3.63 13.39 44.41
CA ARG A 475 -2.29 13.41 45.02
C ARG A 475 -2.24 12.55 46.29
N HIS A 476 -1.94 11.25 46.13
CA HIS A 476 -1.60 10.42 47.27
C HIS A 476 -0.14 10.69 47.72
N ARG A 477 0.06 10.87 49.02
CA ARG A 477 1.37 11.17 49.62
C ARG A 477 1.92 9.87 50.19
N GLU A 478 3.09 9.44 49.72
CA GLU A 478 3.73 8.21 50.18
C GLU A 478 3.92 8.22 51.70
N ASN A 479 3.67 7.07 52.33
CA ASN A 479 3.97 6.83 53.73
C ASN A 479 4.71 5.48 53.83
N LEU A 480 5.99 5.52 54.20
CA LEU A 480 6.88 4.36 54.18
C LEU A 480 6.47 3.32 55.25
N GLY A 481 5.94 2.19 54.81
CA GLY A 481 5.66 1.00 55.62
C GLY A 481 6.47 -0.21 55.14
N PHE A 482 6.90 -1.08 56.05
CA PHE A 482 7.95 -2.07 55.80
C PHE A 482 7.49 -3.52 56.01
N ARG A 483 7.61 -4.35 54.95
CA ARG A 483 7.51 -5.83 54.91
C ARG A 483 6.14 -6.47 55.24
N PRO A 484 5.96 -7.79 54.98
CA PRO A 484 6.85 -8.75 54.30
C PRO A 484 6.24 -9.42 53.04
N SER A 485 7.05 -10.29 52.41
CA SER A 485 6.76 -11.12 51.24
C SER A 485 5.63 -12.14 51.42
N GLU A 486 4.90 -12.45 50.34
CA GLU A 486 4.31 -13.78 50.13
C GLU A 486 4.21 -14.12 48.62
N GLU A 487 3.74 -15.32 48.29
CA GLU A 487 4.15 -16.10 47.11
C GLU A 487 3.61 -15.63 45.73
N LEU A 488 4.46 -15.72 44.70
CA LEU A 488 4.09 -15.55 43.30
C LEU A 488 4.20 -16.90 42.56
N HIS A 489 3.12 -17.67 42.57
CA HIS A 489 3.09 -19.01 41.96
C HIS A 489 2.80 -18.97 40.45
N HIS A 490 3.30 -19.99 39.74
CA HIS A 490 3.24 -20.16 38.28
C HIS A 490 1.89 -19.84 37.59
N GLN A 491 1.96 -19.13 36.45
CA GLN A 491 1.30 -19.64 35.23
C GLN A 491 1.97 -19.16 33.92
N GLN A 492 2.83 -20.00 33.33
CA GLN A 492 3.40 -19.76 32.00
C GLN A 492 2.51 -20.41 30.92
N VAL A 493 1.72 -19.60 30.22
CA VAL A 493 0.78 -20.11 29.20
C VAL A 493 1.53 -20.58 27.96
N ARG A 494 1.31 -21.85 27.60
CA ARG A 494 1.84 -22.46 26.36
C ARG A 494 1.11 -21.90 25.14
N TYR A 495 1.84 -21.33 24.19
CA TYR A 495 1.36 -21.27 22.81
C TYR A 495 1.29 -22.69 22.23
N LYS A 496 0.25 -22.96 21.44
CA LYS A 496 0.06 -24.25 20.76
C LYS A 496 -0.39 -24.02 19.31
N ASN A 497 0.40 -24.57 18.40
CA ASN A 497 0.07 -25.10 17.08
C ASN A 497 -0.89 -24.32 16.15
N LEU A 498 -0.43 -24.08 14.92
CA LEU A 498 -1.24 -24.31 13.72
C LEU A 498 -0.34 -24.70 12.51
N ASN A 499 -0.72 -25.80 11.84
CA ASN A 499 -0.42 -26.22 10.46
C ASN A 499 1.02 -26.20 9.90
N ILE A 500 1.60 -27.39 9.73
CA ILE A 500 2.22 -27.80 8.46
C ILE A 500 1.74 -29.23 8.12
N THR A 501 1.10 -29.41 6.96
CA THR A 501 0.71 -30.73 6.41
C THR A 501 0.74 -30.74 4.88
N GLN A 502 1.89 -31.07 4.28
CA GLN A 502 2.00 -31.65 2.93
C GLN A 502 3.11 -32.71 3.00
N LYS A 503 2.78 -34.00 2.92
CA LYS A 503 2.69 -34.78 1.67
C LYS A 503 4.00 -34.77 0.86
N GLN A 504 4.84 -35.77 1.13
CA GLN A 504 5.80 -36.26 0.14
C GLN A 504 5.05 -36.95 -1.00
N LYS A 505 5.45 -36.67 -2.25
CA LYS A 505 5.41 -37.61 -3.37
C LYS A 505 6.46 -37.22 -4.40
#